data_AF-A0A935FL80-F1
#
_entry.id   AF-A0A935FL80-F1
#
_cell.length_a   1.000
_cell.length_b   1.000
_cell.length_c   1.000
_cell.angle_alpha   90.00
_cell.angle_beta   90.00
_cell.angle_gamma   90.00
#
_symmetry.space_group_name_H-M   'P 1'
#
loop_
_entity.id
_entity.type
_entity.pdbx_description
1 polymer ?
#
loop_
_entity_poly.entity_id
_entity_poly.type
_entity_poly.pdbx_seq_one_letter_code
_entity_poly.pdbx_strand_id
1 'polypeptide(L)'
;MLPGIYVGQVRSALALDVLDGSPQPFTAAGEGLAEPARAAEVWLFGDEINAIDDPTVILDVAGVASREGRVFPFDGRLTIGRNRSLPPGDPALPGVNPLCKQRIVSPIPIELTLVEGGSLLLRVDPRPWFTNVDFSQLERVTDEPPLYQFRDDSTGEPERALYEGFRARLGVYSFEWRNVR
;
A
#
# COMPACT_ATOMS: atom_id res chain seq x y z
N MET A 1 -10.80 -4.50 -8.71
CA MET A 1 -10.74 -4.32 -10.17
C MET A 1 -12.02 -3.63 -10.59
N LEU A 2 -11.90 -2.41 -11.09
CA LEU A 2 -13.04 -1.67 -11.62
C LEU A 2 -13.32 -2.11 -13.06
N PRO A 3 -14.59 -2.14 -13.51
CA PRO A 3 -14.90 -2.22 -14.92
C PRO A 3 -14.28 -1.01 -15.63
N GLY A 4 -13.47 -1.24 -16.66
CA GLY A 4 -12.79 -0.18 -17.40
C GLY A 4 -11.73 -0.72 -18.35
N ILE A 5 -11.20 0.16 -19.19
CA ILE A 5 -10.07 -0.13 -20.08
C ILE A 5 -8.81 0.37 -19.38
N TYR A 6 -7.83 -0.51 -19.19
CA TYR A 6 -6.49 -0.08 -18.79
C TYR A 6 -5.84 0.62 -19.97
N VAL A 7 -5.59 1.92 -19.83
CA VAL A 7 -4.92 2.73 -20.86
C VAL A 7 -3.40 2.67 -20.75
N GLY A 8 -2.85 2.16 -19.65
CA GLY A 8 -1.43 1.88 -19.52
C GLY A 8 -1.09 1.17 -18.22
N GLN A 9 0.08 0.54 -18.16
CA GLN A 9 0.54 -0.24 -17.02
C GLN A 9 2.06 -0.39 -16.98
N VAL A 10 2.57 -0.59 -15.76
CA VAL A 10 3.93 -1.08 -15.49
C VAL A 10 3.76 -2.40 -14.75
N ARG A 11 4.39 -3.48 -15.25
CA ARG A 11 4.23 -4.83 -14.69
C ARG A 11 5.40 -5.30 -13.84
N SER A 12 6.54 -4.61 -13.89
CA SER A 12 7.67 -4.89 -13.00
C SER A 12 7.36 -4.39 -11.59
N ALA A 13 7.73 -5.18 -10.58
CA ALA A 13 7.69 -4.74 -9.19
C ALA A 13 8.84 -3.77 -8.86
N LEU A 14 8.63 -2.98 -7.81
CA LEU A 14 9.64 -2.09 -7.22
C LEU A 14 9.49 -2.11 -5.71
N ALA A 15 10.58 -2.44 -4.99
CA ALA A 15 10.69 -2.11 -3.58
C ALA A 15 11.09 -0.63 -3.49
N LEU A 16 10.21 0.19 -2.92
CA LEU A 16 10.35 1.64 -2.85
C LEU A 16 10.79 2.06 -1.44
N ASP A 17 11.90 2.78 -1.34
CA ASP A 17 12.23 3.53 -0.12
C ASP A 17 11.44 4.84 -0.12
N VAL A 18 10.39 4.92 0.70
CA VAL A 18 9.52 6.10 0.80
C VAL A 18 10.14 7.28 1.56
N LEU A 19 11.30 7.07 2.21
CA LEU A 19 12.05 8.13 2.88
C LEU A 19 13.03 8.82 1.94
N ASP A 20 13.38 8.18 0.82
CA ASP A 20 14.13 8.82 -0.26
C ASP A 20 13.19 9.57 -1.20
N GLY A 21 13.32 10.90 -1.21
CA GLY A 21 12.55 11.78 -2.09
C GLY A 21 12.99 11.73 -3.57
N SER A 22 14.05 11.00 -3.90
CA SER A 22 14.53 10.83 -5.26
C SER A 22 13.66 9.84 -6.06
N PRO A 23 13.42 10.07 -7.37
CA PRO A 23 12.72 9.10 -8.20
C PRO A 23 13.48 7.77 -8.30
N GLN A 24 12.84 6.68 -7.87
CA GLN A 24 13.37 5.33 -7.97
C GLN A 24 12.76 4.63 -9.20
N PRO A 25 13.57 4.20 -10.18
CA PRO A 25 13.06 3.66 -11.44
C PRO A 25 12.58 2.21 -11.29
N PHE A 26 11.49 1.89 -11.98
CA PHE A 26 11.12 0.49 -12.25
C PHE A 26 12.15 -0.18 -13.17
N THR A 27 12.28 -1.51 -13.04
CA THR A 27 13.25 -2.29 -13.85
C THR A 27 12.81 -2.50 -15.29
N ALA A 28 11.52 -2.35 -15.59
CA ALA A 28 10.97 -2.45 -16.93
C ALA A 28 10.17 -1.19 -17.30
N ALA A 29 10.17 -0.87 -18.59
CA ALA A 29 9.31 0.17 -19.13
C ALA A 29 7.83 -0.23 -19.00
N GLY A 30 6.96 0.78 -18.88
CA GLY A 30 5.53 0.60 -19.01
C GLY A 30 5.06 0.56 -20.46
N GLU A 31 3.83 0.12 -20.65
CA GLU A 31 3.11 0.20 -21.92
C GLU A 31 1.85 1.04 -21.75
N GLY A 32 1.38 1.68 -22.83
CA GLY A 32 0.17 2.49 -22.77
C GLY A 32 -0.34 2.95 -24.13
N LEU A 33 -1.53 3.51 -24.10
CA LEU A 33 -2.28 4.09 -25.20
C LEU A 33 -2.44 5.60 -24.92
N ALA A 34 -2.48 6.40 -25.98
CA ALA A 34 -2.69 7.84 -25.89
C ALA A 34 -4.16 8.20 -25.59
N GLU A 35 -4.66 7.69 -24.47
CA GLU A 35 -6.04 7.80 -24.02
C GLU A 35 -6.10 8.45 -22.62
N PRO A 36 -7.18 9.19 -22.30
CA PRO A 36 -7.35 9.80 -20.99
C PRO A 36 -7.62 8.74 -19.91
N ALA A 37 -6.89 8.84 -18.81
CA ALA A 37 -7.14 8.08 -17.58
C ALA A 37 -7.90 8.94 -16.55
N ARG A 38 -8.75 8.27 -15.76
CA ARG A 38 -9.53 8.88 -14.66
C ARG A 38 -9.33 8.20 -13.31
N ALA A 39 -8.72 7.02 -13.32
CA ALA A 39 -8.38 6.25 -12.14
C ALA A 39 -7.09 5.48 -12.37
N ALA A 40 -6.31 5.35 -11.32
CA ALA A 40 -5.13 4.50 -11.25
C ALA A 40 -5.30 3.41 -10.20
N GLU A 41 -4.44 2.41 -10.27
CA GLU A 41 -4.35 1.33 -9.31
C GLU A 41 -2.88 1.14 -8.90
N VAL A 42 -2.64 0.88 -7.62
CA VAL A 42 -1.36 0.37 -7.11
C VAL A 42 -1.60 -1.04 -6.61
N TRP A 43 -0.74 -1.97 -7.04
CA TRP A 43 -0.88 -3.38 -6.73
C TRP A 43 0.24 -3.80 -5.76
N LEU A 44 -0.15 -4.47 -4.67
CA LEU A 44 0.64 -4.74 -3.47
C LEU A 44 0.71 -6.25 -3.23
N PHE A 45 1.51 -6.94 -4.03
CA PHE A 45 1.64 -8.41 -4.01
C PHE A 45 2.99 -8.83 -4.62
N GLY A 46 3.47 -10.03 -4.29
CA GLY A 46 4.68 -10.58 -4.89
C GLY A 46 4.45 -11.83 -5.74
N ASP A 47 3.47 -12.67 -5.39
CA ASP A 47 3.15 -13.91 -6.11
C ASP A 47 1.90 -13.74 -7.01
N GLU A 48 0.95 -14.69 -6.99
CA GLU A 48 -0.30 -14.56 -7.73
C GLU A 48 -1.28 -13.68 -6.97
N ILE A 49 -2.03 -12.81 -7.66
CA ILE A 49 -2.99 -11.87 -7.04
C ILE A 49 -4.06 -12.53 -6.15
N ASN A 50 -4.34 -13.82 -6.36
CA ASN A 50 -5.31 -14.60 -5.58
C ASN A 50 -4.67 -15.61 -4.61
N ALA A 51 -3.34 -15.68 -4.51
CA ALA A 51 -2.66 -16.61 -3.62
C ALA A 51 -3.12 -16.41 -2.17
N ILE A 52 -3.52 -17.48 -1.48
CA ILE A 52 -3.97 -17.40 -0.09
C ILE A 52 -2.79 -17.04 0.82
N ASP A 53 -1.62 -17.59 0.52
CA ASP A 53 -0.39 -17.34 1.24
C ASP A 53 0.56 -16.62 0.27
N ASP A 54 1.01 -15.42 0.65
CA ASP A 54 2.02 -14.62 -0.06
C ASP A 54 2.93 -14.03 1.02
N PRO A 55 4.17 -14.52 1.17
CA PRO A 55 5.09 -14.07 2.21
C PRO A 55 5.73 -12.71 1.90
N THR A 56 5.38 -12.08 0.78
CA THR A 56 5.97 -10.82 0.36
C THR A 56 5.61 -9.71 1.34
N VAL A 57 6.64 -9.10 1.92
CA VAL A 57 6.50 -7.91 2.75
C VAL A 57 6.12 -6.74 1.83
N ILE A 58 4.90 -6.25 2.00
CA ILE A 58 4.35 -5.11 1.24
C ILE A 58 4.59 -3.77 1.93
N LEU A 59 4.94 -3.80 3.22
CA LEU A 59 5.28 -2.65 4.03
C LEU A 59 6.27 -3.07 5.11
N ASP A 60 7.45 -2.45 5.14
CA ASP A 60 8.45 -2.56 6.22
C ASP A 60 8.63 -1.15 6.81
N VAL A 61 8.29 -0.97 8.08
CA VAL A 61 8.30 0.33 8.76
C VAL A 61 9.01 0.25 10.09
N ALA A 62 9.76 1.30 10.39
CA ALA A 62 10.29 1.56 11.72
C ALA A 62 10.30 3.07 11.97
N GLY A 63 10.14 3.45 13.23
CA GLY A 63 10.09 4.86 13.58
C GLY A 63 9.93 5.10 15.06
N VAL A 64 9.67 6.37 15.39
CA VAL A 64 9.44 6.80 16.76
C VAL A 64 8.22 7.71 16.77
N ALA A 65 7.18 7.30 17.49
CA ALA A 65 6.03 8.15 17.77
C ALA A 65 6.17 8.81 19.15
N SER A 66 5.63 10.01 19.31
CA SER A 66 5.62 10.71 20.59
C SER A 66 4.27 11.35 20.88
N ARG A 67 3.78 11.21 22.10
CA ARG A 67 2.55 11.85 22.57
C ARG A 67 2.68 12.19 24.05
N GLU A 68 2.39 13.45 24.41
CA GLU A 68 2.35 13.89 25.82
C GLU A 68 3.64 13.53 26.60
N GLY A 69 4.81 13.64 25.96
CA GLY A 69 6.11 13.31 26.55
C GLY A 69 6.44 11.81 26.63
N ARG A 70 5.54 10.91 26.23
CA ARG A 70 5.81 9.48 26.06
C ARG A 70 6.31 9.20 24.65
N VAL A 71 7.23 8.25 24.54
CA VAL A 71 7.87 7.85 23.29
C VAL A 71 7.61 6.37 23.03
N PHE A 72 7.25 6.05 21.78
CA PHE A 72 6.94 4.72 21.30
C PHE A 72 7.83 4.44 20.08
N PRO A 73 9.08 3.97 20.28
CA PRO A 73 9.87 3.43 19.19
C PRO A 73 9.18 2.16 18.68
N PHE A 74 8.97 2.06 17.37
CA PHE A 74 8.21 0.97 16.79
C PHE A 74 8.85 0.37 15.55
N ASP A 75 8.48 -0.88 15.28
CA ASP A 75 8.69 -1.55 14.00
C ASP A 75 7.43 -2.31 13.54
N GLY A 76 7.43 -2.73 12.27
CA GLY A 76 6.33 -3.48 11.70
C GLY A 76 6.63 -3.98 10.30
N ARG A 77 6.23 -5.21 10.01
CA ARG A 77 6.27 -5.80 8.68
C ARG A 77 4.91 -6.35 8.33
N LEU A 78 4.32 -5.87 7.24
CA LEU A 78 3.00 -6.33 6.82
C LEU A 78 3.10 -7.21 5.57
N THR A 79 2.27 -8.24 5.53
CA THR A 79 1.98 -9.04 4.33
C THR A 79 0.48 -8.99 4.03
N ILE A 80 0.11 -9.37 2.81
CA ILE A 80 -1.29 -9.57 2.43
C ILE A 80 -1.48 -11.01 1.96
N GLY A 81 -1.94 -11.86 2.87
CA GLY A 81 -2.39 -13.21 2.59
C GLY A 81 -3.54 -13.58 3.53
N ARG A 82 -3.51 -14.80 4.07
CA ARG A 82 -4.52 -15.31 5.01
C ARG A 82 -4.77 -14.39 6.21
N ASN A 83 -3.74 -13.70 6.69
CA ASN A 83 -3.81 -12.72 7.77
C ASN A 83 -4.70 -11.50 7.48
N ARG A 84 -5.00 -11.22 6.20
CA ARG A 84 -5.89 -10.14 5.75
C ARG A 84 -7.18 -10.66 5.12
N SER A 85 -7.42 -11.97 5.15
CA SER A 85 -8.65 -12.57 4.66
C SER A 85 -9.80 -12.20 5.59
N LEU A 86 -10.82 -11.53 5.04
CA LEU A 86 -12.06 -11.31 5.79
C LEU A 86 -12.88 -12.61 5.72
N PRO A 87 -13.42 -13.10 6.84
CA PRO A 87 -14.36 -14.21 6.80
C PRO A 87 -15.54 -13.87 5.87
N PRO A 88 -16.06 -14.81 5.06
CA PRO A 88 -17.29 -14.58 4.33
C PRO A 88 -18.40 -14.27 5.34
N GLY A 89 -19.09 -13.14 5.19
CA GLY A 89 -20.26 -12.82 6.02
C GLY A 89 -21.42 -13.80 5.80
N ASP A 90 -21.40 -14.54 4.69
CA ASP A 90 -22.32 -15.61 4.33
C ASP A 90 -21.51 -16.80 3.75
N PRO A 91 -21.56 -18.00 4.38
CA PRO A 91 -20.93 -19.21 3.87
C PRO A 91 -21.39 -19.62 2.45
N ALA A 92 -22.58 -19.19 2.01
CA ALA A 92 -23.08 -19.42 0.66
C ALA A 92 -22.46 -18.49 -0.39
N LEU A 93 -21.72 -17.46 0.03
CA LEU A 93 -21.05 -16.47 -0.83
C LEU A 93 -19.55 -16.36 -0.50
N PRO A 94 -18.77 -17.44 -0.66
CA PRO A 94 -17.35 -17.47 -0.29
C PRO A 94 -16.49 -16.45 -1.06
N GLY A 95 -16.99 -15.90 -2.18
CA GLY A 95 -16.30 -14.93 -3.03
C GLY A 95 -16.51 -13.44 -2.71
N VAL A 96 -17.17 -13.06 -1.60
CA VAL A 96 -17.54 -11.66 -1.33
C VAL A 96 -16.35 -10.78 -0.95
N ASN A 97 -15.31 -11.36 -0.32
CA ASN A 97 -14.12 -10.64 0.16
C ASN A 97 -12.81 -11.24 -0.37
N PRO A 98 -12.58 -11.27 -1.69
CA PRO A 98 -11.40 -11.92 -2.24
C PRO A 98 -10.13 -11.13 -1.90
N LEU A 99 -9.04 -11.85 -1.59
CA LEU A 99 -7.72 -11.27 -1.30
C LEU A 99 -7.21 -10.34 -2.40
N CYS A 100 -7.60 -10.55 -3.65
CA CYS A 100 -7.27 -9.62 -4.73
C CYS A 100 -7.76 -8.18 -4.47
N LYS A 101 -8.89 -7.99 -3.78
CA LYS A 101 -9.36 -6.66 -3.36
C LYS A 101 -8.54 -6.07 -2.22
N GLN A 102 -7.84 -6.90 -1.45
CA GLN A 102 -6.90 -6.46 -0.42
C GLN A 102 -5.58 -6.01 -1.04
N ARG A 103 -5.16 -6.64 -2.14
CA ARG A 103 -3.88 -6.36 -2.81
C ARG A 103 -3.91 -5.19 -3.80
N ILE A 104 -5.06 -4.60 -4.06
CA ILE A 104 -5.19 -3.48 -5.00
C ILE A 104 -5.70 -2.24 -4.27
N VAL A 105 -4.96 -1.14 -4.35
CA VAL A 105 -5.42 0.20 -3.95
C VAL A 105 -6.07 0.85 -5.17
N SER A 106 -7.40 0.92 -5.16
CA SER A 106 -8.20 1.40 -6.31
C SER A 106 -9.62 1.81 -5.88
N PRO A 107 -10.24 2.81 -6.54
CA PRO A 107 -9.61 3.73 -7.49
C PRO A 107 -8.77 4.78 -6.78
N ILE A 108 -7.61 5.11 -7.33
CA ILE A 108 -6.88 6.35 -7.01
C ILE A 108 -7.27 7.39 -8.07
N PRO A 109 -7.95 8.49 -7.70
CA PRO A 109 -8.42 9.46 -8.67
C PRO A 109 -7.24 10.20 -9.32
N ILE A 110 -7.24 10.26 -10.64
CA ILE A 110 -6.22 10.93 -11.45
C ILE A 110 -6.87 11.62 -12.64
N GLU A 111 -6.18 12.59 -13.23
CA GLU A 111 -6.55 13.16 -14.52
C GLU A 111 -5.28 13.35 -15.34
N LEU A 112 -5.02 12.39 -16.23
CA LEU A 112 -3.82 12.36 -17.06
C LEU A 112 -4.11 11.69 -18.40
N THR A 113 -3.34 12.08 -19.41
CA THR A 113 -3.33 11.45 -20.73
C THR A 113 -1.90 11.00 -20.99
N LEU A 114 -1.72 9.71 -21.26
CA LEU A 114 -0.40 9.17 -21.59
C LEU A 114 0.00 9.62 -22.99
N VAL A 115 1.29 9.82 -23.22
CA VAL A 115 1.84 10.19 -24.54
C VAL A 115 3.06 9.32 -24.80
N GLU A 116 3.35 9.03 -26.07
CA GLU A 116 4.57 8.30 -26.41
C GLU A 116 5.83 9.05 -25.91
N GLY A 117 6.77 8.29 -25.35
CA GLY A 117 8.06 8.82 -24.88
C GLY A 117 8.02 9.56 -23.54
N GLY A 118 6.86 9.75 -22.91
CA GLY A 118 6.79 10.34 -21.57
C GLY A 118 7.06 9.34 -20.44
N SER A 119 6.93 9.80 -19.20
CA SER A 119 7.16 9.01 -17.99
C SER A 119 6.04 9.24 -16.98
N LEU A 120 5.56 8.16 -16.38
CA LEU A 120 4.63 8.21 -15.25
C LEU A 120 5.41 8.20 -13.94
N LEU A 121 5.24 9.23 -13.12
CA LEU A 121 5.76 9.25 -11.75
C LEU A 121 4.65 8.89 -10.77
N LEU A 122 4.85 7.83 -9.99
CA LEU A 122 4.11 7.55 -8.77
C LEU A 122 4.81 8.23 -7.59
N ARG A 123 4.05 8.96 -6.77
CA ARG A 123 4.50 9.48 -5.48
C ARG A 123 3.71 8.80 -4.37
N VAL A 124 4.42 8.37 -3.33
CA VAL A 124 3.85 7.75 -2.13
C VAL A 124 4.17 8.64 -0.94
N ASP A 125 3.15 9.18 -0.29
CA ASP A 125 3.27 9.94 0.96
C ASP A 125 3.03 8.99 2.14
N PRO A 126 4.04 8.71 2.98
CA PRO A 126 3.90 7.80 4.10
C PRO A 126 3.21 8.44 5.33
N ARG A 127 3.03 9.77 5.36
CA ARG A 127 2.47 10.46 6.54
C ARG A 127 1.04 10.01 6.88
N PRO A 128 0.11 9.85 5.92
CA PRO A 128 -1.25 9.44 6.23
C PRO A 128 -1.37 8.01 6.75
N TRP A 129 -0.35 7.16 6.59
CA TRP A 129 -0.37 5.76 7.08
C TRP A 129 -0.63 5.67 8.58
N PHE A 130 -0.16 6.66 9.33
CA PHE A 130 -0.19 6.66 10.78
C PHE A 130 -1.28 7.56 11.38
N THR A 131 -2.12 8.20 10.56
CA THR A 131 -3.07 9.23 11.03
C THR A 131 -4.02 8.74 12.13
N ASN A 132 -4.48 7.49 12.05
CA ASN A 132 -5.43 6.90 13.00
C ASN A 132 -4.77 5.90 13.96
N VAL A 133 -3.45 5.79 13.95
CA VAL A 133 -2.74 4.82 14.79
C VAL A 133 -2.64 5.35 16.22
N ASP A 134 -3.17 4.57 17.17
CA ASP A 134 -2.86 4.76 18.60
C ASP A 134 -1.65 3.90 19.00
N PHE A 135 -0.46 4.50 18.94
CA PHE A 135 0.79 3.83 19.29
C PHE A 135 0.84 3.35 20.75
N SER A 136 -0.01 3.86 21.63
CA SER A 136 -0.06 3.44 23.04
C SER A 136 -0.67 2.05 23.24
N GLN A 137 -1.36 1.52 22.23
CA GLN A 137 -1.98 0.20 22.23
C GLN A 137 -1.10 -0.88 21.59
N LEU A 138 0.06 -0.52 21.06
CA LEU A 138 1.00 -1.51 20.52
C LEU A 138 1.57 -2.39 21.62
N GLU A 139 1.80 -3.65 21.29
CA GLU A 139 2.48 -4.58 22.17
C GLU A 139 3.94 -4.16 22.36
N ARG A 140 4.39 -4.09 23.61
CA ARG A 140 5.80 -3.88 23.92
C ARG A 140 6.52 -5.23 23.88
N VAL A 141 7.40 -5.41 22.91
CA VAL A 141 8.13 -6.67 22.68
C VAL A 141 9.53 -6.66 23.28
N THR A 142 10.05 -5.49 23.65
CA THR A 142 11.32 -5.34 24.37
C THR A 142 11.22 -4.22 25.39
N ASP A 143 11.80 -4.42 26.58
CA ASP A 143 11.75 -3.43 27.64
C ASP A 143 12.91 -2.40 27.57
N GLU A 144 14.13 -2.84 27.28
CA GLU A 144 15.33 -1.98 27.30
C GLU A 144 16.27 -2.26 26.11
N PRO A 145 16.39 -1.35 25.12
CA PRO A 145 15.51 -0.20 24.93
C PRO A 145 14.06 -0.64 24.67
N PRO A 146 13.05 0.19 24.98
CA PRO A 146 11.67 -0.12 24.64
C PRO A 146 11.55 -0.37 23.12
N LEU A 147 10.74 -1.35 22.73
CA LEU A 147 10.31 -1.54 21.35
C LEU A 147 8.85 -1.99 21.33
N TYR A 148 8.07 -1.34 20.47
CA TYR A 148 6.66 -1.62 20.24
C TYR A 148 6.50 -2.19 18.83
N GLN A 149 5.67 -3.20 18.63
CA GLN A 149 5.59 -3.87 17.33
C GLN A 149 4.18 -3.87 16.76
N PHE A 150 4.04 -3.49 15.49
CA PHE A 150 2.85 -3.82 14.70
C PHE A 150 2.90 -5.30 14.34
N ARG A 151 1.88 -6.04 14.77
CA ARG A 151 1.71 -7.44 14.35
C ARG A 151 1.20 -7.51 12.91
N ASP A 152 1.56 -8.57 12.20
CA ASP A 152 1.06 -8.80 10.86
C ASP A 152 -0.30 -9.52 10.84
N ASP A 153 -1.26 -8.98 11.59
CA ASP A 153 -2.62 -9.49 11.68
C ASP A 153 -3.66 -8.36 11.59
N SER A 154 -4.94 -8.72 11.69
CA SER A 154 -6.07 -7.78 11.63
C SER A 154 -6.84 -7.70 12.96
N THR A 155 -6.24 -8.12 14.07
CA THR A 155 -6.93 -8.28 15.36
C THR A 155 -6.83 -7.06 16.26
N GLY A 156 -5.72 -6.32 16.18
CA GLY A 156 -5.52 -5.11 16.97
C GLY A 156 -5.90 -3.85 16.21
N GLU A 157 -6.36 -2.85 16.96
CA GLU A 157 -6.75 -1.55 16.42
C GLU A 157 -5.58 -0.79 15.77
N PRO A 158 -4.36 -0.74 16.34
CA PRO A 158 -3.22 -0.10 15.68
C PRO A 158 -2.84 -0.75 14.34
N GLU A 159 -2.85 -2.08 14.27
CA GLU A 159 -2.53 -2.85 13.06
C GLU A 159 -3.58 -2.61 11.96
N ARG A 160 -4.86 -2.57 12.35
CA ARG A 160 -5.96 -2.23 11.45
C ARG A 160 -5.83 -0.79 10.94
N ALA A 161 -5.56 0.16 11.82
CA ALA A 161 -5.40 1.57 11.47
C ALA A 161 -4.21 1.80 10.51
N LEU A 162 -3.06 1.17 10.78
CA LEU A 162 -1.89 1.24 9.89
C LEU A 162 -2.22 0.66 8.50
N TYR A 163 -2.84 -0.52 8.46
CA TYR A 163 -3.19 -1.18 7.21
C TYR A 163 -4.22 -0.39 6.38
N GLU A 164 -5.23 0.20 7.03
CA GLU A 164 -6.22 1.07 6.39
C GLU A 164 -5.57 2.37 5.89
N GLY A 165 -4.69 2.99 6.68
CA GLY A 165 -3.95 4.19 6.30
C GLY A 165 -3.00 3.94 5.12
N PHE A 166 -2.26 2.84 5.14
CA PHE A 166 -1.38 2.41 4.05
C PHE A 166 -2.13 2.20 2.73
N ARG A 167 -3.36 1.69 2.81
CA ARG A 167 -4.21 1.43 1.64
C ARG A 167 -5.18 2.57 1.31
N ALA A 168 -5.04 3.73 1.95
CA ALA A 168 -5.89 4.86 1.67
C ALA A 168 -5.73 5.32 0.21
N ARG A 169 -6.87 5.55 -0.46
CA ARG A 169 -6.91 5.94 -1.88
C ARG A 169 -6.61 7.42 -2.11
N LEU A 170 -6.73 8.23 -1.06
CA LEU A 170 -6.57 9.67 -1.08
C LEU A 170 -5.40 10.05 -0.18
N GLY A 171 -4.57 11.00 -0.63
CA GLY A 171 -3.48 11.56 0.15
C GLY A 171 -2.22 10.69 0.21
N VAL A 172 -2.30 9.37 0.02
CA VAL A 172 -1.13 8.47 0.03
C VAL A 172 -0.49 8.35 -1.35
N TYR A 173 -1.28 7.99 -2.36
CA TYR A 173 -0.78 7.73 -3.71
C TYR A 173 -1.19 8.86 -4.64
N SER A 174 -0.25 9.36 -5.43
CA SER A 174 -0.54 10.32 -6.49
C SER A 174 0.30 10.04 -7.73
N PHE A 175 -0.24 10.39 -8.89
CA PHE A 175 0.38 10.14 -10.18
C PHE A 175 0.58 11.45 -10.94
N GLU A 176 1.72 11.58 -11.58
CA GLU A 176 2.11 12.74 -12.38
C GLU A 176 2.64 12.24 -13.72
N TRP A 177 2.10 12.76 -14.83
CA TRP A 177 2.65 12.48 -16.15
C TRP A 177 3.71 13.53 -16.51
N ARG A 178 4.88 13.06 -16.93
CA ARG A 178 6.02 13.91 -17.30
C ARG A 178 6.36 13.69 -18.76
N ASN A 179 6.25 14.76 -19.55
CA ASN A 179 6.72 14.75 -20.92
C ASN A 179 8.24 14.90 -20.94
N VAL A 180 8.89 14.18 -21.86
CA VAL A 180 10.25 14.50 -22.27
C VAL A 180 10.16 15.77 -23.12
N ARG A 181 10.94 16.80 -22.76
CA ARG A 181 11.10 18.01 -23.58
C ARG A 181 11.99 17.73 -24.78
#